data_AF-A0A3D5A6H3-F1
#
_entry.id   AF-A0A3D5A6H3-F1
#
_cell.length_a   1.000
_cell.length_b   1.000
_cell.length_c   1.000
_cell.angle_alpha   90.00
_cell.angle_beta   90.00
_cell.angle_gamma   90.00
#
_symmetry.space_group_name_H-M   'P 1'
#
loop_
_entity.id
_entity.type
_entity.pdbx_description
1 polymer ?
#
loop_
_entity_poly.entity_id
_entity_poly.type
_entity_poly.pdbx_seq_one_letter_code
_entity_poly.pdbx_strand_id
1 'polypeptide(L)'
;MGINENPKNTNTNNVAKRLNFYNSLADEIKIDGIVAVERDTVFDDTDYYRSGGIRLIYNSFFNALPGLKEGILLEVGFDNVAPNSPMNISSWAFDKALEASIDLIDNRALQIPCYDMRYTFVEKLQTIASKFRNMQSSGDNQVNFMRQYYDVYQLLNQQEVIDFIGTPEYLAHKQRRFPSVDFGIPLSQNQAFLLEDTKVKQQLGQLYINSSALYYNGQVDLQSILDLFKIYLKDL
;
A
#
# COMPACT_ATOMS: atom_id res chain seq x y z
N MET A 1 26.04 -1.95 -4.26
CA MET A 1 25.70 -3.21 -4.96
C MET A 1 25.48 -3.09 -6.48
N GLY A 2 25.43 -1.88 -7.07
CA GLY A 2 25.34 -1.73 -8.53
C GLY A 2 24.10 -2.40 -9.13
N ILE A 3 22.97 -2.27 -8.44
CA ILE A 3 21.67 -2.82 -8.83
C ILE A 3 21.07 -1.88 -9.87
N ASN A 4 20.50 -2.46 -10.92
CA ASN A 4 19.64 -1.71 -11.82
C ASN A 4 18.20 -1.75 -11.28
N GLU A 5 17.75 -0.59 -10.82
CA GLU A 5 16.45 -0.39 -10.17
C GLU A 5 15.27 -0.45 -11.15
N ASN A 6 15.52 -0.44 -12.47
CA ASN A 6 14.45 -0.56 -13.46
C ASN A 6 13.77 -1.94 -13.34
N PRO A 7 12.47 -2.01 -13.00
CA PRO A 7 11.77 -3.28 -12.80
C PRO A 7 11.71 -4.13 -14.09
N LYS A 8 11.89 -3.52 -15.27
CA LYS A 8 11.95 -4.23 -16.56
C LYS A 8 13.29 -4.93 -16.81
N ASN A 9 14.32 -4.63 -16.01
CA ASN A 9 15.60 -5.32 -16.10
C ASN A 9 15.54 -6.67 -15.37
N THR A 10 15.27 -7.72 -16.14
CA THR A 10 15.06 -9.09 -15.68
C THR A 10 16.26 -10.00 -15.91
N ASN A 11 17.44 -9.45 -16.24
CA ASN A 11 18.63 -10.29 -16.44
C ASN A 11 19.04 -10.97 -15.13
N THR A 12 19.52 -12.22 -15.23
CA THR A 12 19.81 -13.09 -14.08
C THR A 12 20.78 -12.46 -13.07
N ASN A 13 21.80 -11.74 -13.55
CA ASN A 13 22.77 -11.08 -12.67
C ASN A 13 22.11 -9.97 -11.84
N ASN A 14 21.21 -9.20 -12.44
CA ASN A 14 20.49 -8.13 -11.73
C ASN A 14 19.48 -8.70 -10.73
N VAL A 15 18.76 -9.76 -11.13
CA VAL A 15 17.82 -10.48 -10.25
C VAL A 15 18.55 -11.04 -9.02
N ALA A 16 19.70 -11.69 -9.21
CA ALA A 16 20.53 -12.19 -8.10
C ALA A 16 21.02 -11.09 -7.16
N LYS A 17 21.38 -9.91 -7.70
CA LYS A 17 21.77 -8.76 -6.88
C LYS A 17 20.62 -8.23 -6.01
N ARG A 18 19.38 -8.22 -6.53
CA ARG A 18 18.20 -7.80 -5.75
C ARG A 18 17.93 -8.75 -4.60
N LEU A 19 17.96 -10.07 -4.86
CA LEU A 19 17.83 -11.07 -3.81
C LEU A 19 18.93 -10.90 -2.74
N ASN A 20 20.19 -10.75 -3.14
CA ASN A 20 21.29 -10.53 -2.22
C ASN A 20 21.10 -9.26 -1.38
N PHE A 21 20.59 -8.17 -1.97
CA PHE A 21 20.27 -6.96 -1.23
C PHE A 21 19.25 -7.22 -0.12
N TYR A 22 18.17 -7.95 -0.41
CA TYR A 22 17.16 -8.24 0.62
C TYR A 22 17.68 -9.17 1.73
N ASN A 23 18.54 -10.14 1.38
CA ASN A 23 19.20 -11.00 2.37
C ASN A 23 20.13 -10.18 3.27
N SER A 24 21.01 -9.37 2.68
CA SER A 24 21.90 -8.49 3.46
C SER A 24 21.13 -7.49 4.31
N LEU A 25 20.02 -6.94 3.80
CA LEU A 25 19.18 -6.03 4.57
C LEU A 25 18.58 -6.71 5.81
N ALA A 26 18.14 -7.97 5.69
CA ALA A 26 17.65 -8.73 6.85
C ALA A 26 18.75 -8.96 7.89
N ASP A 27 19.99 -9.21 7.45
CA ASP A 27 21.15 -9.39 8.35
C ASP A 27 21.58 -8.08 9.04
N GLU A 28 21.36 -6.93 8.38
CA GLU A 28 21.81 -5.62 8.83
C GLU A 28 20.83 -4.93 9.80
N ILE A 29 19.52 -5.21 9.68
CA ILE A 29 18.50 -4.58 10.53
C ILE A 29 18.74 -4.94 12.00
N LYS A 30 18.97 -3.92 12.83
CA LYS A 30 19.09 -4.02 14.29
C LYS A 30 18.25 -2.91 14.90
N ILE A 31 17.15 -3.29 15.53
CA ILE A 31 16.19 -2.38 16.15
C ILE A 31 15.94 -2.88 17.56
N ASP A 32 16.00 -2.00 18.55
CA ASP A 32 15.74 -2.36 19.93
C ASP A 32 14.30 -2.89 20.10
N GLY A 33 14.14 -3.94 20.90
CA GLY A 33 12.87 -4.65 21.08
C GLY A 33 12.49 -5.65 19.97
N ILE A 34 13.20 -5.67 18.83
CA ILE A 34 13.06 -6.74 17.82
C ILE A 34 13.96 -7.92 18.22
N VAL A 35 13.36 -9.10 18.36
CA VAL A 35 14.05 -10.32 18.81
C VAL A 35 14.51 -11.22 17.67
N ALA A 36 13.88 -11.11 16.50
CA ALA A 36 14.32 -11.81 15.29
C ALA A 36 13.98 -11.00 14.03
N VAL A 37 14.83 -11.11 13.03
CA VAL A 37 14.65 -10.53 11.68
C VAL A 37 14.78 -11.68 10.69
N GLU A 38 13.72 -11.93 9.91
CA GLU A 38 13.64 -13.11 9.05
C GLU A 38 13.21 -12.72 7.64
N ARG A 39 13.74 -13.43 6.63
CA ARG A 39 13.26 -13.32 5.25
C ARG A 39 11.89 -13.98 5.15
N ASP A 40 10.88 -13.20 4.79
CA ASP A 40 9.52 -13.68 4.53
C ASP A 40 9.28 -13.80 3.04
N THR A 41 9.81 -14.90 2.47
CA THR A 41 9.84 -15.13 1.02
C THR A 41 8.46 -15.31 0.39
N VAL A 42 7.39 -15.45 1.19
CA VAL A 42 5.99 -15.45 0.70
C VAL A 42 5.63 -14.10 0.07
N PHE A 43 6.31 -13.03 0.46
CA PHE A 43 6.12 -11.68 -0.09
C PHE A 43 7.21 -11.28 -1.09
N ASP A 44 8.04 -12.23 -1.52
CA ASP A 44 8.99 -11.99 -2.60
C ASP A 44 8.30 -12.08 -3.95
N ASP A 45 8.69 -11.20 -4.87
CA ASP A 45 8.50 -11.43 -6.29
C ASP A 45 9.51 -12.50 -6.76
N THR A 46 9.13 -13.77 -6.67
CA THR A 46 10.07 -14.88 -6.96
C THR A 46 10.52 -14.97 -8.43
N ASP A 47 9.80 -14.32 -9.35
CA ASP A 47 10.18 -14.28 -10.77
C ASP A 47 11.43 -13.40 -10.99
N TYR A 48 11.45 -12.19 -10.42
CA TYR A 48 12.47 -11.18 -10.74
C TYR A 48 12.98 -10.36 -9.54
N TYR A 49 12.56 -10.71 -8.33
CA TYR A 49 12.87 -10.06 -7.06
C TYR A 49 12.72 -8.53 -7.12
N ARG A 50 11.64 -8.04 -7.72
CA ARG A 50 11.29 -6.61 -7.75
C ARG A 50 10.87 -6.09 -6.37
N SER A 51 10.34 -6.97 -5.53
CA SER A 51 10.09 -6.75 -4.10
C SER A 51 10.57 -7.94 -3.29
N GLY A 52 10.85 -7.71 -2.00
CA GLY A 52 11.21 -8.73 -1.04
C GLY A 52 10.64 -8.47 0.35
N GLY A 53 10.21 -9.53 1.03
CA GLY A 53 9.59 -9.47 2.36
C GLY A 53 10.56 -9.76 3.50
N ILE A 54 10.56 -8.92 4.54
CA ILE A 54 11.30 -9.13 5.79
C ILE A 54 10.31 -9.04 6.95
N ARG A 55 10.37 -10.00 7.88
CA ARG A 55 9.53 -10.05 9.07
C ARG A 55 10.37 -9.64 10.28
N LEU A 56 9.92 -8.64 11.02
CA LEU A 56 10.49 -8.25 12.31
C LEU A 56 9.62 -8.83 13.42
N ILE A 57 10.20 -9.69 14.24
CA ILE A 57 9.52 -10.33 15.37
C ILE A 57 9.82 -9.55 16.63
N TYR A 58 8.79 -9.23 17.41
CA TYR A 58 8.89 -8.55 18.69
C TYR A 58 8.08 -9.31 19.74
N ASN A 59 8.47 -9.20 21.01
CA ASN A 59 7.70 -9.78 22.09
C ASN A 59 6.45 -8.93 22.36
N SER A 60 5.26 -9.49 22.09
CA SER A 60 4.00 -8.85 22.43
C SER A 60 3.63 -9.12 23.88
N PHE A 61 3.21 -8.06 24.60
CA PHE A 61 2.56 -8.19 25.92
C PHE A 61 1.04 -8.40 25.83
N PHE A 62 0.51 -8.48 24.61
CA PHE A 62 -0.91 -8.67 24.31
C PHE A 62 -1.13 -10.01 23.61
N ASN A 63 -2.31 -10.59 23.82
CA ASN A 63 -2.74 -11.79 23.10
C ASN A 63 -2.81 -11.53 21.59
N ALA A 64 -2.53 -12.57 20.80
CA ALA A 64 -2.69 -12.52 19.36
C ALA A 64 -4.13 -12.17 19.00
N LEU A 65 -4.30 -11.20 18.09
CA LEU A 65 -5.59 -10.81 17.57
C LEU A 65 -5.95 -11.70 16.37
N PRO A 66 -7.13 -12.34 16.34
CA PRO A 66 -7.55 -13.14 15.20
C PRO A 66 -7.49 -12.35 13.89
N GLY A 67 -6.87 -12.93 12.86
CA GLY A 67 -6.73 -12.32 11.54
C GLY A 67 -5.55 -11.36 11.37
N LEU A 68 -4.82 -11.03 12.45
CA LEU A 68 -3.59 -10.24 12.37
C LEU A 68 -2.38 -11.18 12.35
N LYS A 69 -1.46 -10.97 11.39
CA LYS A 69 -0.19 -11.70 11.34
C LYS A 69 0.72 -11.20 12.45
N GLU A 70 1.47 -12.11 13.06
CA GLU A 70 2.50 -11.77 14.03
C GLU A 70 3.67 -11.04 13.36
N GLY A 71 4.32 -10.17 14.13
CA GLY A 71 5.46 -9.36 13.69
C GLY A 71 5.11 -8.27 12.69
N ILE A 72 6.09 -7.42 12.41
CA ILE A 72 6.00 -6.33 11.43
C ILE A 72 6.51 -6.85 10.09
N LEU A 73 5.68 -6.79 9.04
CA LEU A 73 6.13 -7.05 7.68
C LEU A 73 6.72 -5.77 7.08
N LEU A 74 7.98 -5.84 6.67
CA LEU A 74 8.62 -4.89 5.78
C LEU A 74 8.63 -5.46 4.37
N GLU A 75 7.90 -4.84 3.45
CA GLU A 75 8.03 -5.12 2.03
C GLU A 75 8.92 -4.06 1.39
N VAL A 76 10.05 -4.48 0.83
CA VAL A 76 11.07 -3.59 0.28
C VAL A 76 11.15 -3.79 -1.22
N GLY A 77 11.17 -2.69 -1.97
CA GLY A 77 11.19 -2.71 -3.44
C GLY A 77 12.01 -1.58 -4.04
N PHE A 78 12.11 -1.57 -5.36
CA PHE A 78 12.77 -0.53 -6.13
C PHE A 78 11.72 0.21 -6.96
N ASP A 79 11.39 1.44 -6.58
CA ASP A 79 10.47 2.31 -7.33
C ASP A 79 10.89 3.78 -7.17
N ASN A 80 10.22 4.68 -7.90
CA ASN A 80 10.40 6.11 -7.77
C ASN A 80 9.84 6.61 -6.44
N VAL A 81 10.73 6.95 -5.51
CA VAL A 81 10.40 7.48 -4.18
C VAL A 81 10.20 9.01 -4.16
N ALA A 82 10.17 9.66 -5.32
CA ALA A 82 9.94 11.10 -5.46
C ALA A 82 8.62 11.41 -6.20
N PRO A 83 7.90 12.49 -5.81
CA PRO A 83 8.23 13.41 -4.73
C PRO A 83 7.98 12.80 -3.35
N ASN A 84 8.73 13.29 -2.37
CA ASN A 84 8.56 12.98 -0.96
C ASN A 84 8.75 14.24 -0.12
N SER A 85 8.22 14.21 1.09
CA SER A 85 8.37 15.28 2.07
C SER A 85 8.84 14.68 3.40
N PRO A 86 9.73 15.36 4.14
CA PRO A 86 10.16 14.87 5.44
C PRO A 86 8.99 14.91 6.43
N MET A 87 8.78 13.81 7.16
CA MET A 87 7.77 13.68 8.20
C MET A 87 8.38 13.17 9.50
N ASN A 88 7.88 13.68 10.61
CA ASN A 88 8.15 13.12 11.94
C ASN A 88 7.06 12.12 12.27
N ILE A 89 7.43 10.88 12.58
CA ILE A 89 6.52 9.80 12.92
C ILE A 89 6.72 9.45 14.40
N SER A 90 5.61 9.52 15.14
CA SER A 90 5.50 9.07 16.53
C SER A 90 4.41 7.99 16.64
N SER A 91 4.23 7.46 17.84
CA SER A 91 3.09 6.58 18.15
C SER A 91 2.28 7.17 19.30
N TRP A 92 0.97 6.89 19.32
CA TRP A 92 0.10 7.28 20.43
C TRP A 92 0.64 6.81 21.79
N ALA A 93 1.20 5.60 21.85
CA ALA A 93 1.78 5.05 23.07
C ALA A 93 3.02 5.84 23.53
N PHE A 94 3.88 6.21 22.58
CA PHE A 94 5.04 7.06 22.84
C PHE A 94 4.62 8.43 23.37
N ASP A 95 3.68 9.09 22.69
CA ASP A 95 3.19 10.41 23.08
C ASP A 95 2.55 10.39 24.48
N LYS A 96 1.78 9.33 24.79
CA LYS A 96 1.19 9.14 26.12
C LYS A 96 2.22 8.86 27.21
N ALA A 97 3.27 8.09 26.90
CA ALA A 97 4.34 7.83 27.85
C ALA A 97 5.13 9.11 28.17
N LEU A 98 5.36 9.98 27.18
CA LEU A 98 5.93 11.31 27.39
C LEU A 98 5.05 12.19 28.29
N GLU A 99 3.74 12.26 28.02
CA GLU A 99 2.79 13.00 28.88
C GLU A 99 2.83 12.51 30.34
N ALA A 100 2.98 11.20 30.53
CA ALA A 100 3.09 10.56 31.84
C ALA A 100 4.48 10.65 32.47
N SER A 101 5.46 11.29 31.81
CA SER A 101 6.85 11.41 32.28
C SER A 101 7.51 10.05 32.57
N ILE A 102 7.15 9.03 31.79
CA ILE A 102 7.78 7.71 31.85
C ILE A 102 9.15 7.81 31.17
N ASP A 103 10.17 7.27 31.83
CA ASP A 103 11.50 7.15 31.23
C ASP A 103 11.46 6.11 30.09
N LEU A 104 11.87 6.53 28.90
CA LEU A 104 11.74 5.74 27.68
C LEU A 104 12.84 6.12 26.67
N ILE A 105 13.19 5.16 25.82
CA ILE A 105 14.10 5.38 24.70
C ILE A 105 13.35 6.12 23.60
N ASP A 106 13.88 7.27 23.16
CA ASP A 106 13.32 7.99 22.02
C ASP A 106 13.58 7.23 20.71
N ASN A 107 12.54 6.57 20.21
CA ASN A 107 12.57 5.79 18.97
C ASN A 107 11.73 6.42 17.85
N ARG A 108 11.39 7.71 17.98
CA ARG A 108 10.64 8.42 16.93
C ARG A 108 11.45 8.47 15.64
N ALA A 109 10.75 8.34 14.52
CA ALA A 109 11.37 8.45 13.21
C ALA A 109 11.23 9.90 12.72
N LEU A 110 12.29 10.70 12.88
CA LEU A 110 12.27 12.12 12.58
C LEU A 110 12.76 12.39 11.15
N GLN A 111 12.08 13.33 10.48
CA GLN A 111 12.42 13.81 9.14
C GLN A 111 12.55 12.67 8.10
N ILE A 112 11.75 11.62 8.24
CA ILE A 112 11.74 10.51 7.29
C ILE A 112 11.11 10.98 5.99
N PRO A 113 11.78 10.78 4.84
CA PRO A 113 11.19 11.11 3.55
C PRO A 113 9.99 10.18 3.30
N CYS A 114 8.78 10.74 3.42
CA CYS A 114 7.54 10.03 3.16
C CYS A 114 7.04 10.37 1.75
N TYR A 115 6.71 9.33 0.99
CA TYR A 115 6.20 9.49 -0.36
C TYR A 115 4.90 10.31 -0.37
N ASP A 116 4.75 11.16 -1.39
CA ASP A 116 3.63 12.08 -1.48
C ASP A 116 2.30 11.31 -1.64
N MET A 117 1.34 11.60 -0.76
CA MET A 117 0.04 10.92 -0.74
C MET A 117 -0.77 11.17 -2.02
N ARG A 118 -0.57 12.32 -2.68
CA ARG A 118 -1.22 12.68 -3.94
C ARG A 118 -0.80 11.76 -5.08
N TYR A 119 0.46 11.32 -5.05
CA TYR A 119 1.01 10.36 -6.01
C TYR A 119 0.53 8.95 -5.66
N THR A 120 0.56 8.60 -4.37
CA THR A 120 -0.03 7.36 -3.85
C THR A 120 -1.48 7.18 -4.30
N PHE A 121 -2.31 8.23 -4.26
CA PHE A 121 -3.70 8.20 -4.74
C PHE A 121 -3.82 7.66 -6.17
N VAL A 122 -2.98 8.12 -7.09
CA VAL A 122 -3.03 7.68 -8.49
C VAL A 122 -2.63 6.21 -8.63
N GLU A 123 -1.65 5.76 -7.86
CA GLU A 123 -1.21 4.35 -7.84
C GLU A 123 -2.26 3.41 -7.25
N LYS A 124 -3.01 3.89 -6.25
CA LYS A 124 -4.14 3.17 -5.67
C LYS A 124 -5.28 3.02 -6.67
N LEU A 125 -5.63 4.09 -7.40
CA LEU A 125 -6.58 4.02 -8.51
C LEU A 125 -6.13 3.02 -9.58
N GLN A 126 -4.86 3.10 -9.99
CA GLN A 126 -4.29 2.15 -10.96
C GLN A 126 -4.42 0.70 -10.46
N THR A 127 -4.08 0.47 -9.20
CA THR A 127 -4.18 -0.85 -8.59
C THR A 127 -5.61 -1.38 -8.61
N ILE A 128 -6.61 -0.56 -8.23
CA ILE A 128 -8.03 -0.94 -8.28
C ILE A 128 -8.43 -1.35 -9.71
N ALA A 129 -8.14 -0.50 -10.70
CA ALA A 129 -8.49 -0.77 -12.09
C ALA A 129 -7.85 -2.06 -12.62
N SER A 130 -6.54 -2.24 -12.43
CA SER A 130 -5.81 -3.40 -12.92
C SER A 130 -6.22 -4.70 -12.20
N LYS A 131 -6.39 -4.64 -10.87
CA LYS A 131 -6.82 -5.81 -10.06
C LYS A 131 -8.23 -6.23 -10.43
N PHE A 132 -9.15 -5.28 -10.61
CA PHE A 132 -10.51 -5.55 -11.06
C PHE A 132 -10.53 -6.21 -12.45
N ARG A 133 -9.83 -5.65 -13.45
CA ARG A 133 -9.74 -6.24 -14.80
C ARG A 133 -9.18 -7.66 -14.76
N ASN A 134 -8.12 -7.89 -13.98
CA ASN A 134 -7.51 -9.20 -13.86
C ASN A 134 -8.44 -10.21 -13.17
N MET A 135 -9.19 -9.79 -12.14
CA MET A 135 -10.21 -10.61 -11.48
C MET A 135 -11.30 -11.02 -12.49
N GLN A 136 -11.81 -10.09 -13.31
CA GLN A 136 -12.81 -10.39 -14.33
C GLN A 136 -12.30 -11.39 -15.39
N SER A 137 -10.99 -11.34 -15.70
CA SER A 137 -10.40 -12.22 -16.73
C SER A 137 -10.03 -13.61 -16.20
N SER A 138 -9.60 -13.71 -14.94
CA SER A 138 -9.05 -14.94 -14.36
C SER A 138 -10.01 -15.66 -13.41
N GLY A 139 -11.02 -14.96 -12.88
CA GLY A 139 -11.89 -15.46 -11.81
C GLY A 139 -11.21 -15.53 -10.44
N ASP A 140 -9.94 -15.16 -10.33
CA ASP A 140 -9.21 -15.17 -9.06
C ASP A 140 -9.61 -13.97 -8.19
N ASN A 141 -10.11 -14.27 -6.99
CA ASN A 141 -10.45 -13.29 -5.96
C ASN A 141 -9.17 -12.80 -5.31
N GLN A 142 -8.41 -11.97 -6.05
CA GLN A 142 -7.11 -11.46 -5.62
C GLN A 142 -7.21 -10.90 -4.19
N VAL A 143 -6.63 -11.63 -3.24
CA VAL A 143 -6.93 -11.41 -1.83
C VAL A 143 -6.55 -10.00 -1.40
N ASN A 144 -7.40 -9.34 -0.60
CA ASN A 144 -7.16 -8.06 0.05
C ASN A 144 -7.05 -6.79 -0.83
N PHE A 145 -7.30 -6.82 -2.15
CA PHE A 145 -7.27 -5.56 -2.92
C PHE A 145 -8.44 -4.62 -2.59
N MET A 146 -9.49 -5.10 -1.92
CA MET A 146 -10.57 -4.23 -1.44
C MET A 146 -10.11 -3.17 -0.42
N ARG A 147 -8.97 -3.37 0.26
CA ARG A 147 -8.34 -2.33 1.10
C ARG A 147 -7.98 -1.07 0.30
N GLN A 148 -7.68 -1.22 -0.99
CA GLN A 148 -7.35 -0.09 -1.85
C GLN A 148 -8.55 0.88 -1.98
N TYR A 149 -9.80 0.39 -1.94
CA TYR A 149 -10.99 1.25 -1.98
C TYR A 149 -11.08 2.15 -0.75
N TYR A 150 -10.78 1.58 0.42
CA TYR A 150 -10.72 2.35 1.66
C TYR A 150 -9.58 3.37 1.63
N ASP A 151 -8.41 3.00 1.14
CA ASP A 151 -7.28 3.93 1.02
C ASP A 151 -7.63 5.11 0.11
N VAL A 152 -8.22 4.86 -1.06
CA VAL A 152 -8.68 5.93 -1.97
C VAL A 152 -9.76 6.78 -1.31
N TYR A 153 -10.69 6.18 -0.56
CA TYR A 153 -11.67 6.94 0.22
C TYR A 153 -11.00 7.89 1.23
N GLN A 154 -10.03 7.40 2.01
CA GLN A 154 -9.30 8.23 2.98
C GLN A 154 -8.53 9.37 2.29
N LEU A 155 -7.91 9.07 1.14
CA LEU A 155 -7.17 10.05 0.34
C LEU A 155 -8.09 11.12 -0.27
N LEU A 156 -9.28 10.74 -0.77
CA LEU A 156 -10.27 11.71 -1.27
C LEU A 156 -10.88 12.60 -0.17
N ASN A 157 -10.70 12.26 1.10
CA ASN A 157 -11.07 13.14 2.22
C ASN A 157 -9.95 14.15 2.56
N GLN A 158 -8.82 14.15 1.84
CA GLN A 158 -7.74 15.12 2.02
C GLN A 158 -7.83 16.22 0.95
N GLN A 159 -7.91 17.49 1.38
CA GLN A 159 -8.02 18.62 0.46
C GLN A 159 -6.85 18.68 -0.54
N GLU A 160 -5.64 18.35 -0.11
CA GLU A 160 -4.45 18.33 -0.96
C GLU A 160 -4.56 17.33 -2.13
N VAL A 161 -5.28 16.21 -1.94
CA VAL A 161 -5.55 15.24 -3.00
C VAL A 161 -6.63 15.77 -3.93
N ILE A 162 -7.67 16.41 -3.40
CA ILE A 162 -8.73 17.03 -4.21
C ILE A 162 -8.15 18.13 -5.11
N ASP A 163 -7.29 19.00 -4.56
CA ASP A 163 -6.66 20.09 -5.32
C ASP A 163 -5.64 19.58 -6.34
N PHE A 164 -5.08 18.38 -6.13
CA PHE A 164 -4.15 17.74 -7.05
C PHE A 164 -4.82 17.16 -8.29
N ILE A 165 -6.07 16.71 -8.16
CA ILE A 165 -6.81 16.07 -9.23
C ILE A 165 -6.96 17.05 -10.42
N GLY A 166 -6.63 16.57 -11.62
CA GLY A 166 -6.71 17.36 -12.85
C GLY A 166 -5.52 18.28 -13.13
N THR A 167 -4.59 18.43 -12.19
CA THR A 167 -3.32 19.17 -12.42
C THR A 167 -2.46 18.49 -13.51
N PRO A 168 -1.55 19.24 -14.16
CA PRO A 168 -0.60 18.65 -15.11
C PRO A 168 0.22 17.50 -14.50
N GLU A 169 0.65 17.64 -13.25
CA GLU A 169 1.40 16.63 -12.51
C GLU A 169 0.57 15.35 -12.29
N TYR A 170 -0.70 15.50 -11.91
CA TYR A 170 -1.63 14.38 -11.80
C TYR A 170 -1.79 13.64 -13.13
N LEU A 171 -2.03 14.38 -14.23
CA LEU A 171 -2.23 13.78 -15.56
C LEU A 171 -0.97 13.04 -16.04
N ALA A 172 0.20 13.65 -15.89
CA ALA A 172 1.48 13.04 -16.25
C ALA A 172 1.76 11.78 -15.42
N HIS A 173 1.51 11.83 -14.10
CA HIS A 173 1.69 10.68 -13.23
C HIS A 173 0.71 9.55 -13.58
N LYS A 174 -0.57 9.86 -13.83
CA LYS A 174 -1.59 8.89 -14.24
C LYS A 174 -1.21 8.20 -15.54
N GLN A 175 -0.78 8.95 -16.56
CA GLN A 175 -0.31 8.39 -17.83
C GLN A 175 0.88 7.46 -17.67
N ARG A 176 1.81 7.79 -16.76
CA ARG A 176 3.00 6.98 -16.49
C ARG A 176 2.68 5.67 -15.76
N ARG A 177 1.73 5.68 -14.83
CA ARG A 177 1.44 4.51 -13.96
C ARG A 177 0.43 3.55 -14.54
N PHE A 178 -0.63 4.05 -15.18
CA PHE A 178 -1.67 3.18 -15.72
C PHE A 178 -1.14 2.42 -16.95
N PRO A 179 -1.30 1.08 -16.99
CA PRO A 179 -1.14 0.33 -18.23
C PRO A 179 -2.07 0.87 -19.32
N SER A 180 -1.68 0.82 -20.59
CA SER A 180 -2.47 1.40 -21.70
C SER A 180 -3.91 0.90 -21.75
N VAL A 181 -4.13 -0.38 -21.40
CA VAL A 181 -5.47 -1.00 -21.34
C VAL A 181 -6.36 -0.38 -20.25
N ASP A 182 -5.77 0.00 -19.12
CA ASP A 182 -6.50 0.58 -17.98
C ASP A 182 -6.62 2.11 -18.15
N PHE A 183 -5.60 2.75 -18.74
CA PHE A 183 -5.59 4.19 -19.02
C PHE A 183 -6.63 4.60 -20.07
N GLY A 184 -6.93 3.71 -21.03
CA GLY A 184 -7.89 3.98 -22.11
C GLY A 184 -9.35 4.06 -21.65
N ILE A 185 -9.65 3.66 -20.41
CA ILE A 185 -11.00 3.70 -19.83
C ILE A 185 -11.05 4.86 -18.84
N PRO A 186 -11.86 5.92 -19.09
CA PRO A 186 -12.07 7.00 -18.12
C PRO A 186 -12.51 6.44 -16.77
N LEU A 187 -12.08 7.06 -15.66
CA LEU A 187 -12.39 6.53 -14.33
C LEU A 187 -13.90 6.58 -14.06
N SER A 188 -14.56 7.62 -14.58
CA SER A 188 -16.01 7.79 -14.58
C SER A 188 -16.80 6.71 -15.32
N GLN A 189 -16.15 5.91 -16.18
CA GLN A 189 -16.77 4.83 -16.95
C GLN A 189 -16.26 3.44 -16.52
N ASN A 190 -15.25 3.40 -15.65
CA ASN A 190 -14.59 2.17 -15.29
C ASN A 190 -15.37 1.43 -14.19
N GLN A 191 -15.83 0.22 -14.52
CA GLN A 191 -16.66 -0.60 -13.63
C GLN A 191 -15.98 -0.94 -12.31
N ALA A 192 -14.65 -0.84 -12.20
CA ALA A 192 -13.96 -0.96 -10.92
C ALA A 192 -14.39 0.13 -9.91
N PHE A 193 -14.79 1.33 -10.37
CA PHE A 193 -15.20 2.43 -9.49
C PHE A 193 -16.72 2.63 -9.45
N LEU A 194 -17.46 2.12 -10.43
CA LEU A 194 -18.92 2.21 -10.49
C LEU A 194 -19.62 1.02 -9.82
N LEU A 195 -19.10 -0.20 -10.08
CA LEU A 195 -19.68 -1.48 -9.63
C LEU A 195 -21.19 -1.60 -9.91
N GLU A 196 -21.61 -1.41 -11.17
CA GLU A 196 -23.02 -1.43 -11.56
C GLU A 196 -23.60 -2.85 -11.60
N ASP A 197 -22.78 -3.85 -11.91
CA ASP A 197 -23.17 -5.25 -11.78
C ASP A 197 -23.38 -5.61 -10.30
N THR A 198 -24.63 -5.89 -9.94
CA THR A 198 -25.03 -6.18 -8.56
C THR A 198 -24.37 -7.45 -8.02
N LYS A 199 -24.12 -8.47 -8.85
CA LYS A 199 -23.45 -9.70 -8.41
C LYS A 199 -21.99 -9.42 -8.07
N VAL A 200 -21.29 -8.69 -8.94
CA VAL A 200 -19.89 -8.30 -8.72
C VAL A 200 -19.78 -7.41 -7.48
N LYS A 201 -20.68 -6.45 -7.33
CA LYS A 201 -20.73 -5.57 -6.16
C LYS A 201 -20.94 -6.35 -4.85
N GLN A 202 -21.86 -7.32 -4.84
CA GLN A 202 -22.10 -8.17 -3.67
C GLN A 202 -20.87 -9.02 -3.33
N GLN A 203 -20.24 -9.62 -4.35
CA GLN A 203 -19.01 -10.40 -4.17
C GLN A 203 -17.88 -9.57 -3.56
N LEU A 204 -17.60 -8.40 -4.12
CA LEU A 204 -16.58 -7.49 -3.60
C LEU A 204 -16.94 -6.94 -2.21
N GLY A 205 -18.22 -6.66 -1.97
CA GLY A 205 -18.73 -6.26 -0.66
C GLY A 205 -18.46 -7.32 0.40
N GLN A 206 -18.67 -8.61 0.10
CA GLN A 206 -18.37 -9.70 1.03
C GLN A 206 -16.87 -9.83 1.27
N LEU A 207 -16.04 -9.74 0.23
CA LEU A 207 -14.57 -9.75 0.37
C LEU A 207 -14.08 -8.60 1.25
N TYR A 208 -14.67 -7.42 1.10
CA TYR A 208 -14.37 -6.26 1.91
C TYR A 208 -14.74 -6.50 3.38
N ILE A 209 -15.98 -6.93 3.68
CA ILE A 209 -16.44 -7.22 5.05
C ILE A 209 -15.56 -8.27 5.75
N ASN A 210 -15.14 -9.30 5.01
CA ASN A 210 -14.28 -10.36 5.54
C ASN A 210 -12.90 -9.84 6.02
N SER A 211 -12.49 -8.65 5.57
CA SER A 211 -11.24 -7.99 5.97
C SER A 211 -11.40 -6.93 7.08
N SER A 212 -12.59 -6.82 7.69
CA SER A 212 -12.94 -5.81 8.71
C SER A 212 -11.97 -5.73 9.89
N ALA A 213 -11.35 -6.84 10.31
CA ALA A 213 -10.36 -6.87 11.39
C ALA A 213 -9.09 -6.04 11.10
N LEU A 214 -8.86 -5.65 9.84
CA LEU A 214 -7.69 -4.88 9.41
C LEU A 214 -7.87 -3.36 9.57
N TYR A 215 -9.05 -2.89 10.00
CA TYR A 215 -9.39 -1.48 10.07
C TYR A 215 -9.53 -1.01 11.52
N TYR A 216 -8.54 -0.26 12.00
CA TYR A 216 -8.48 0.21 13.39
C TYR A 216 -9.68 1.07 13.81
N ASN A 217 -10.10 2.01 12.98
CA ASN A 217 -11.22 2.92 13.28
C ASN A 217 -12.55 2.45 12.68
N GLY A 218 -12.69 1.14 12.49
CA GLY A 218 -13.83 0.54 11.80
C GLY A 218 -13.75 0.66 10.28
N GLN A 219 -14.64 -0.08 9.62
CA GLN A 219 -14.69 -0.19 8.17
C GLN A 219 -15.86 0.65 7.63
N VAL A 220 -15.56 1.68 6.84
CA VAL A 220 -16.57 2.48 6.11
C VAL A 220 -17.30 1.56 5.14
N ASP A 221 -18.63 1.67 5.04
CA ASP A 221 -19.40 0.82 4.15
C ASP A 221 -19.02 1.05 2.67
N LEU A 222 -19.07 -0.01 1.87
CA LEU A 222 -18.66 0.05 0.47
C LEU A 222 -19.52 1.04 -0.34
N GLN A 223 -20.79 1.23 0.01
CA GLN A 223 -21.68 2.13 -0.72
C GLN A 223 -21.24 3.59 -0.55
N SER A 224 -20.92 4.01 0.68
CA SER A 224 -20.37 5.34 0.97
C SER A 224 -19.06 5.60 0.22
N ILE A 225 -18.20 4.58 0.09
CA ILE A 225 -16.97 4.70 -0.70
C ILE A 225 -17.29 4.97 -2.17
N LEU A 226 -18.18 4.18 -2.77
CA LEU A 226 -18.58 4.34 -4.17
C LEU A 226 -19.28 5.67 -4.43
N ASP A 227 -20.07 6.17 -3.47
CA ASP A 227 -20.73 7.46 -3.61
C ASP A 227 -19.72 8.62 -3.55
N LEU A 228 -18.68 8.52 -2.73
CA LEU A 228 -17.57 9.48 -2.76
C LEU A 228 -16.82 9.43 -4.10
N PHE A 229 -16.59 8.23 -4.64
CA PHE A 229 -15.94 8.06 -5.94
C PHE A 229 -16.76 8.71 -7.06
N LYS A 230 -18.09 8.57 -7.05
CA LYS A 230 -18.96 9.24 -8.02
C LYS A 230 -18.91 10.77 -7.95
N ILE A 231 -18.56 11.35 -6.80
CA ILE A 231 -18.43 12.80 -6.67
C ILE A 231 -17.11 13.26 -7.32
N TYR A 232 -15.99 12.62 -6.95
CA TYR A 232 -14.66 13.13 -7.30
C TYR A 232 -14.04 12.52 -8.55
N LEU A 233 -14.47 11.31 -8.96
CA LEU A 233 -13.92 10.63 -10.14
C LEU A 233 -14.78 10.80 -11.40
N LYS A 234 -15.94 11.46 -11.29
CA LYS A 234 -16.88 11.65 -12.41
C LYS A 234 -16.26 12.43 -13.58
N ASP A 235 -15.36 13.35 -13.27
CA ASP A 235 -14.74 14.23 -14.26
C ASP A 235 -13.30 13.77 -14.63
N LEU A 236 -12.92 12.54 -14.27
CA LEU A 236 -11.56 11.97 -14.41
C LEU A 236 -11.42 10.76 -15.33
#